data_AF-A0A7W2Q0W7-F1
#
_entry.id   AF-A0A7W2Q0W7-F1
#
_cell.length_a   1.000
_cell.length_b   1.000
_cell.length_c   1.000
_cell.angle_alpha   90.00
_cell.angle_beta   90.00
_cell.angle_gamma   90.00
#
_symmetry.space_group_name_H-M   'P 1'
#
loop_
_entity.id
_entity.type
_entity.pdbx_description
1 polymer ?
#
loop_
_entity_poly.entity_id
_entity_poly.type
_entity_poly.pdbx_seq_one_letter_code
_entity_poly.pdbx_strand_id
1 'polypeptide(L)'
;MALKGLDANSVAARSNAQNPELNAFIGGAAVQGKAPAKKAGRKPNDVKPTKTTFSLTDTVNKDIDRLSLAPRSFKATRSDIVRAGVAVLKAMPEQELVKLLAQIVGADNESDLS
;
A
#
# COMPACT_ATOMS: atom_id res chain seq x y z
N MET A 1 48.84 25.09 -16.72
CA MET A 1 49.38 23.76 -16.36
C MET A 1 48.21 22.80 -16.23
N ALA A 2 48.04 21.86 -17.16
CA ALA A 2 46.97 20.87 -17.10
C ALA A 2 47.52 19.56 -16.53
N LEU A 3 46.88 19.02 -15.49
CA LEU A 3 47.23 17.74 -14.86
C LEU A 3 46.87 16.59 -15.81
N LYS A 4 47.83 16.22 -16.65
CA LYS A 4 47.70 15.08 -17.58
C LYS A 4 48.03 13.80 -16.81
N GLY A 5 47.00 13.03 -16.45
CA GLY A 5 47.19 11.72 -15.81
C GLY A 5 46.10 11.24 -14.85
N LEU A 6 44.93 11.87 -14.80
CA LEU A 6 43.79 11.38 -14.01
C LEU A 6 42.67 10.90 -14.94
N ASP A 7 42.88 9.77 -15.60
CA ASP A 7 41.84 9.05 -16.34
C ASP A 7 41.03 8.15 -15.38
N ALA A 8 39.73 8.00 -15.63
CA ALA A 8 38.83 7.21 -14.77
C ALA A 8 39.30 5.75 -14.59
N ASN A 9 40.04 5.22 -15.56
CA ASN A 9 40.60 3.87 -15.51
C ASN A 9 41.75 3.74 -14.49
N SER A 10 42.62 4.74 -14.36
CA SER A 10 43.69 4.73 -13.36
C SER A 10 43.17 4.94 -11.93
N VAL A 11 42.06 5.66 -11.75
CA VAL A 11 41.36 5.78 -10.47
C VAL A 11 40.70 4.45 -10.07
N ALA A 12 40.03 3.77 -11.00
CA ALA A 12 39.42 2.46 -10.76
C ALA A 12 40.44 1.34 -10.51
N ALA A 13 41.62 1.40 -11.15
CA ALA A 13 42.70 0.44 -10.90
C ALA A 13 43.32 0.60 -9.51
N ARG A 14 43.43 1.84 -8.99
CA ARG A 14 43.95 2.10 -7.64
C ARG A 14 43.00 1.66 -6.53
N SER A 15 41.69 1.84 -6.70
CA SER A 15 40.70 1.43 -5.70
C SER A 15 40.58 -0.09 -5.57
N ASN A 16 40.76 -0.83 -6.67
CA ASN A 16 40.60 -2.29 -6.67
C ASN A 16 41.80 -3.06 -6.09
N ALA A 17 42.98 -2.45 -6.04
CA ALA A 17 44.21 -3.11 -5.61
C ALA A 17 44.52 -3.01 -4.11
N GLN A 18 43.87 -2.10 -3.36
CA GLN A 18 44.39 -1.71 -2.05
C GLN A 18 43.64 -2.20 -0.82
N ASN A 19 42.38 -2.65 -0.88
CA ASN A 19 41.70 -3.15 0.32
C ASN A 19 40.59 -4.17 0.00
N PRO A 20 40.83 -5.48 0.22
CA PRO A 20 39.80 -6.50 0.03
C PRO A 20 38.61 -6.31 0.99
N GLU A 21 38.81 -5.68 2.14
CA GLU A 21 37.76 -5.37 3.12
C GLU A 21 36.78 -4.29 2.63
N LEU A 22 37.26 -3.29 1.86
CA LEU A 22 36.40 -2.23 1.32
C LEU A 22 35.46 -2.76 0.23
N ASN A 23 35.95 -3.69 -0.60
CA ASN A 23 35.11 -4.35 -1.61
C ASN A 23 34.03 -5.23 -0.97
N ALA A 24 34.33 -5.88 0.16
CA ALA A 24 33.35 -6.64 0.93
C ALA A 24 32.30 -5.73 1.61
N PHE A 25 32.69 -4.52 2.03
CA PHE A 25 31.78 -3.51 2.58
C PHE A 25 30.87 -2.89 1.52
N ILE A 26 31.42 -2.46 0.37
CA ILE A 26 30.66 -1.85 -0.73
C ILE A 26 29.73 -2.86 -1.40
N GLY A 27 30.14 -4.12 -1.49
CA GLY A 27 29.34 -5.21 -2.07
C GLY A 27 28.14 -5.64 -1.23
N GLY A 28 27.90 -5.01 -0.07
CA GLY A 28 26.85 -5.41 0.86
C GLY A 28 27.18 -6.76 1.45
N ALA A 29 27.98 -6.77 2.52
CA ALA A 29 28.31 -7.98 3.28
C ALA A 29 27.05 -8.85 3.49
N ALA A 30 27.13 -10.12 3.08
CA ALA A 30 26.05 -11.08 3.30
C ALA A 30 25.89 -11.31 4.82
N VAL A 31 24.97 -10.58 5.43
CA VAL A 31 24.56 -10.80 6.81
C VAL A 31 23.89 -12.17 6.85
N GLN A 32 24.65 -13.21 7.23
CA GLN A 32 24.12 -14.55 7.49
C GLN A 32 23.30 -14.52 8.79
N GLY A 33 22.14 -13.85 8.74
CA GLY A 33 21.08 -14.03 9.71
C GLY A 33 20.35 -15.32 9.37
N LYS A 34 20.69 -16.41 10.05
CA LYS A 34 19.96 -17.69 9.96
C LYS A 34 18.57 -17.52 10.59
N ALA A 35 17.61 -17.02 9.80
CA ALA A 35 16.20 -17.01 10.20
C ALA A 35 15.64 -18.44 10.10
N PRO A 36 14.87 -18.93 11.10
CA PRO A 36 14.30 -20.27 11.03
C PRO A 36 13.27 -20.34 9.89
N ALA A 37 13.38 -21.40 9.09
CA ALA A 37 12.48 -21.69 7.98
C ALA A 37 11.03 -21.79 8.47
N LYS A 38 10.22 -20.77 8.16
CA LYS A 38 8.76 -20.86 8.35
C LYS A 38 8.23 -21.90 7.35
N LYS A 39 7.70 -23.01 7.89
CA LYS A 39 7.00 -24.05 7.13
C LYS A 39 5.96 -23.39 6.23
N ALA A 40 6.03 -23.67 4.93
CA ALA A 40 5.09 -23.18 3.93
C ALA A 40 3.70 -23.81 4.19
N GLY A 41 2.91 -23.16 5.04
CA GLY A 41 1.47 -23.39 5.11
C GLY A 41 0.85 -23.08 3.75
N ARG A 42 0.00 -23.99 3.28
CA ARG A 42 -0.80 -23.87 2.06
C ARG A 42 -1.35 -22.44 1.93
N LYS A 43 -0.91 -21.72 0.89
CA LYS A 43 -1.42 -20.36 0.62
C LYS A 43 -2.94 -20.48 0.44
N PRO A 44 -3.77 -19.80 1.26
CA PRO A 44 -5.18 -19.69 0.94
C PRO A 44 -5.28 -19.04 -0.44
N ASN A 45 -6.20 -19.53 -1.28
CA ASN A 45 -6.41 -19.06 -2.66
C ASN A 45 -6.14 -17.56 -2.76
N ASP A 46 -5.06 -17.21 -3.46
CA ASP A 46 -4.50 -15.86 -3.56
C ASP A 46 -5.42 -15.06 -4.48
N VAL A 47 -6.62 -14.71 -4.00
CA VAL A 47 -7.56 -13.85 -4.70
C VAL A 47 -6.92 -12.46 -4.72
N LYS A 48 -6.19 -12.18 -5.79
CA LYS A 48 -5.55 -10.89 -5.99
C LYS A 48 -6.63 -9.81 -5.95
N PRO A 49 -6.48 -8.79 -5.09
CA PRO A 49 -7.42 -7.68 -5.07
C PRO A 49 -7.34 -6.90 -6.38
N THR A 50 -8.47 -6.77 -7.08
CA THR A 50 -8.59 -5.87 -8.23
C THR A 50 -8.65 -4.44 -7.73
N LYS A 51 -7.88 -3.54 -8.36
CA LYS A 51 -7.95 -2.11 -8.07
C LYS A 51 -9.18 -1.52 -8.77
N THR A 52 -10.03 -0.84 -8.02
CA THR A 52 -11.22 -0.16 -8.53
C THR A 52 -11.14 1.32 -8.18
N THR A 53 -11.48 2.19 -9.13
CA THR A 53 -11.55 3.64 -8.96
C THR A 53 -12.99 4.09 -9.04
N PHE A 54 -13.41 4.93 -8.10
CA PHE A 54 -14.74 5.55 -8.08
C PHE A 54 -14.63 6.95 -7.49
N SER A 55 -15.55 7.81 -7.90
CA SER A 55 -15.63 9.18 -7.39
C SER A 55 -16.41 9.21 -6.09
N LEU A 56 -15.96 10.04 -5.15
CA LEU A 56 -16.59 10.27 -3.86
C LEU A 56 -16.61 11.77 -3.57
N THR A 57 -17.62 12.22 -2.85
CA THR A 57 -17.62 13.55 -2.24
C THR A 57 -16.51 13.64 -1.19
N ASP A 58 -16.02 14.86 -0.93
CA ASP A 58 -14.96 15.10 0.06
C ASP A 58 -15.37 14.67 1.48
N THR A 59 -16.66 14.82 1.80
CA THR A 59 -17.25 14.39 3.07
C THR A 59 -17.13 12.88 3.25
N VAL A 60 -17.57 12.09 2.27
CA VAL A 60 -17.49 10.62 2.32
C VAL A 60 -16.04 10.14 2.35
N ASN A 61 -15.14 10.81 1.63
CA ASN A 61 -13.70 10.50 1.69
C ASN A 61 -13.14 10.65 3.12
N LYS A 62 -13.43 11.76 3.79
CA LYS A 62 -13.00 12.01 5.17
C LYS A 62 -13.61 11.02 6.16
N ASP A 63 -14.86 10.63 5.95
CA ASP A 63 -15.52 9.66 6.83
C ASP A 63 -14.91 8.27 6.69
N ILE A 64 -14.54 7.84 5.48
CA ILE A 64 -13.78 6.59 5.28
C ILE A 64 -12.44 6.65 6.04
N ASP A 65 -11.72 7.77 5.96
CA ASP A 65 -10.44 7.93 6.65
C ASP A 65 -10.63 7.90 8.17
N ARG A 66 -11.67 8.55 8.71
CA ARG A 66 -12.01 8.49 10.14
C ARG A 66 -12.35 7.07 10.60
N LEU A 67 -13.16 6.34 9.83
CA LEU A 67 -13.53 4.96 10.14
C LEU A 67 -12.31 4.04 10.16
N SER A 68 -11.32 4.28 9.30
CA SER A 68 -10.06 3.51 9.29
C SER A 68 -9.25 3.64 10.59
N LEU A 69 -9.44 4.73 11.34
CA LEU A 69 -8.78 5.02 12.62
C LEU A 69 -9.59 4.57 13.84
N ALA A 70 -10.83 4.10 13.66
CA ALA A 70 -11.68 3.69 14.77
C ALA A 70 -11.14 2.47 15.56
N PRO A 71 -10.59 1.41 14.91
CA PRO A 71 -10.03 0.28 15.63
C PRO A 71 -8.71 0.66 16.31
N ARG A 72 -8.64 0.49 17.64
CA ARG A 72 -7.41 0.76 18.41
C ARG A 72 -6.45 -0.44 18.45
N SER A 73 -6.93 -1.63 18.09
CA SER A 73 -6.19 -2.89 18.23
C SER A 73 -5.50 -3.35 16.95
N PHE A 74 -5.95 -2.88 15.78
CA PHE A 74 -5.38 -3.24 14.49
C PHE A 74 -5.53 -2.09 13.50
N LYS A 75 -4.72 -2.12 12.44
CA LYS A 75 -4.81 -1.15 11.35
C LYS A 75 -5.83 -1.62 10.32
N ALA A 76 -6.92 -0.88 10.15
CA ALA A 76 -7.85 -1.06 9.05
C ALA A 76 -7.43 -0.18 7.86
N THR A 77 -7.42 -0.74 6.65
CA THR A 77 -7.19 0.02 5.42
C THR A 77 -8.52 0.57 4.89
N ARG A 78 -8.46 1.57 4.00
CA ARG A 78 -9.67 2.08 3.31
C ARG A 78 -10.42 0.97 2.58
N SER A 79 -9.70 0.04 1.95
CA SER A 79 -10.29 -1.13 1.30
C SER A 79 -11.00 -2.06 2.30
N ASP A 80 -10.53 -2.16 3.55
CA ASP A 80 -11.23 -2.94 4.59
C ASP A 80 -12.54 -2.28 5.00
N ILE A 81 -12.54 -0.95 5.14
CA ILE A 81 -13.76 -0.19 5.47
C ILE A 81 -14.82 -0.36 4.37
N VAL A 82 -14.42 -0.23 3.11
CA VAL A 82 -15.35 -0.44 1.98
C VAL A 82 -15.87 -1.88 1.96
N ARG A 83 -15.00 -2.89 2.17
CA ARG A 83 -15.43 -4.30 2.23
C ARG A 83 -16.39 -4.57 3.39
N ALA A 84 -16.15 -3.98 4.56
CA ALA A 84 -17.04 -4.08 5.70
C ALA A 84 -18.40 -3.44 5.40
N GLY A 85 -18.42 -2.25 4.80
CA GLY A 85 -19.65 -1.59 4.36
C GLY A 85 -20.46 -2.46 3.38
N VAL A 86 -19.80 -3.02 2.36
CA VAL A 86 -20.47 -3.93 1.40
C VAL A 86 -20.99 -5.19 2.08
N ALA A 87 -20.26 -5.76 3.04
CA ALA A 87 -20.72 -6.93 3.79
C ALA A 87 -21.99 -6.64 4.60
N VAL A 88 -22.08 -5.46 5.22
CA VAL A 88 -23.27 -5.01 5.96
C VAL A 88 -24.44 -4.81 5.00
N LEU A 89 -24.23 -4.11 3.88
CA LEU A 89 -25.28 -3.87 2.88
C LEU A 89 -25.83 -5.18 2.29
N LYS A 90 -24.98 -6.20 2.11
CA LYS A 90 -25.39 -7.51 1.60
C LYS A 90 -26.20 -8.32 2.63
N ALA A 91 -26.04 -8.05 3.92
CA ALA A 91 -26.78 -8.72 4.98
C ALA A 91 -28.16 -8.08 5.25
N MET A 92 -28.40 -6.87 4.75
CA MET A 92 -29.64 -6.13 4.92
C MET A 92 -30.77 -6.71 4.05
N PRO A 93 -32.04 -6.70 4.49
CA PRO A 93 -33.16 -7.10 3.65
C PRO A 93 -33.31 -6.16 2.44
N GLU A 94 -33.71 -6.72 1.30
CA GLU A 94 -33.75 -6.01 0.02
C GLU A 94 -34.54 -4.70 0.07
N GLN A 95 -35.70 -4.71 0.74
CA GLN A 95 -36.55 -3.52 0.87
C GLN A 95 -35.87 -2.36 1.60
N GLU A 96 -35.04 -2.66 2.60
CA GLU A 96 -34.33 -1.66 3.38
C GLU A 96 -33.12 -1.12 2.60
N LEU A 97 -32.40 -2.02 1.91
CA LEU A 97 -31.30 -1.64 1.02
C LEU A 97 -31.78 -0.67 -0.08
N VAL A 98 -32.91 -0.98 -0.72
CA VAL A 98 -33.49 -0.12 -1.77
C VAL A 98 -33.87 1.25 -1.22
N LYS A 99 -34.49 1.31 -0.03
CA LYS A 99 -34.84 2.58 0.62
C LYS A 99 -33.60 3.42 0.94
N LEU A 100 -32.55 2.80 1.47
CA LEU A 100 -31.30 3.46 1.80
C LEU A 100 -30.63 4.03 0.53
N LEU A 101 -30.56 3.24 -0.55
CA LEU A 101 -29.99 3.69 -1.81
C LEU A 101 -30.79 4.84 -2.43
N ALA A 102 -32.13 4.80 -2.35
CA ALA A 102 -32.98 5.89 -2.83
C ALA A 102 -32.72 7.21 -2.11
N GLN A 103 -32.41 7.19 -0.81
CA GLN A 103 -32.06 8.40 -0.05
C GLN A 103 -30.74 9.01 -0.53
N ILE A 104 -29.74 8.20 -0.83
CA ILE A 104 -28.43 8.68 -1.26
C ILE A 104 -28.51 9.24 -2.69
N VAL A 105 -29.11 8.47 -3.61
CA VAL A 105 -29.29 8.91 -5.00
C VAL A 105 -30.17 10.16 -5.07
N GLY A 106 -31.18 10.26 -4.22
CA GLY A 106 -32.04 11.45 -4.12
C GLY A 106 -31.37 12.65 -3.46
N ALA A 107 -30.53 12.44 -2.43
CA ALA A 107 -29.86 13.53 -1.71
C ALA A 107 -28.89 14.33 -2.59
N ASP A 108 -28.24 13.68 -3.56
CA ASP A 108 -27.33 14.34 -4.50
C ASP A 108 -28.06 15.21 -5.54
N ASN A 109 -29.39 15.08 -5.71
CA ASN A 109 -30.17 15.86 -6.67
C ASN A 109 -30.73 17.18 -6.10
N GLU A 110 -30.80 17.33 -4.77
CA GLU A 110 -31.37 18.53 -4.12
C GLU A 110 -30.31 19.62 -3.84
N SER A 111 -29.02 19.29 -3.82
CA SER A 111 -27.93 20.25 -3.62
C SER A 111 -27.56 21.07 -4.87
N ASP A 112 -28.11 20.73 -6.04
CA ASP A 112 -27.88 21.43 -7.31
C ASP A 112 -28.99 22.46 -7.65
N LEU A 113 -29.95 22.69 -6.74
CA LEU A 113 -31.10 23.59 -6.92
C LEU A 113 -31.05 24.87 -6.06
N SER A 114 -29.94 25.18 -5.41
CA SER A 114 -29.77 26.38 -4.58
C SER A 114 -28.60 27.26 -5.02
#